data_AF-A0A4Q3FBQ5-F1
#
_entry.id   AF-A0A4Q3FBQ5-F1
#
_cell.length_a   1.000
_cell.length_b   1.000
_cell.length_c   1.000
_cell.angle_alpha   90.00
_cell.angle_beta   90.00
_cell.angle_gamma   90.00
#
_symmetry.space_group_name_H-M   'P 1'
#
loop_
_entity.id
_entity.type
_entity.pdbx_description
1 polymer ?
#
loop_
_entity_poly.entity_id
_entity_poly.type
_entity_poly.pdbx_seq_one_letter_code
_entity_poly.pdbx_strand_id
1 'polypeptide(L)' 'LGTGTGAVQVVVEKPDGLAQSRYLDAVRQSACGAFMTTLGPGSDAAHANHLHVDIQKRRSRASRFCQ' A
#
# COMPACT_ATOMS: atom_id res chain seq x y z
N LEU A 1 -28.45 -18.04 -0.99
CA LEU A 1 -27.96 -16.78 -0.40
C LEU A 1 -26.91 -17.17 0.64
N GLY A 2 -25.63 -17.14 0.26
CA GLY A 2 -24.54 -17.66 1.09
C GLY A 2 -24.39 -16.82 2.35
N THR A 3 -24.27 -17.50 3.49
CA THR A 3 -23.97 -16.95 4.81
C THR A 3 -22.65 -16.17 4.74
N GLY A 4 -22.74 -14.83 4.75
CA GLY A 4 -21.57 -13.96 4.68
C GLY A 4 -20.72 -14.05 5.94
N THR A 5 -19.61 -14.78 5.86
CA THR A 5 -18.47 -14.64 6.76
C THR A 5 -18.12 -13.16 6.87
N GLY A 6 -18.09 -12.61 8.08
CA GLY A 6 -17.89 -11.17 8.31
C GLY A 6 -16.72 -10.62 7.50
N ALA A 7 -16.94 -9.52 6.79
CA ALA A 7 -15.92 -8.90 5.96
C ALA A 7 -14.70 -8.56 6.85
N VAL A 8 -13.51 -9.05 6.45
CA VAL A 8 -12.26 -8.70 7.12
C VAL A 8 -11.90 -7.28 6.72
N GLN A 9 -11.98 -6.35 7.66
CA GLN A 9 -11.54 -4.98 7.46
C GLN A 9 -10.04 -4.86 7.76
N VAL A 10 -9.29 -4.30 6.81
CA VAL A 10 -7.88 -3.95 7.00
C VAL A 10 -7.77 -2.45 7.22
N VAL A 11 -7.17 -2.05 8.35
CA VAL A 11 -6.89 -0.64 8.67
C VAL A 11 -5.40 -0.37 8.45
N VAL A 12 -5.08 0.61 7.60
CA VAL A 12 -3.69 0.87 7.19
C VAL A 12 -2.82 1.42 8.33
N GLU A 13 -3.38 2.31 9.16
CA GLU A 13 -2.66 2.91 10.31
C GLU A 13 -2.20 1.87 11.33
N LYS A 14 -2.99 0.80 11.51
CA LYS A 14 -2.74 -0.23 12.52
C LYS A 14 -3.27 -1.57 12.04
N PRO A 15 -2.56 -2.26 11.13
CA PRO A 15 -2.94 -3.60 10.70
C PRO A 15 -2.93 -4.56 11.89
N ASP A 16 -3.95 -5.39 11.98
CA ASP A 16 -4.08 -6.39 13.03
C ASP A 16 -3.38 -7.69 12.64
N GLY A 17 -2.23 -7.94 13.27
CA GLY A 17 -1.44 -9.14 13.12
C GLY A 17 -0.76 -9.31 11.75
N LEU A 18 -0.03 -10.43 11.63
CA LEU A 18 0.85 -10.70 10.49
C LEU A 18 0.11 -10.79 9.16
N ALA A 19 -1.15 -11.23 9.15
CA ALA A 19 -1.93 -11.38 7.92
C ALA A 19 -2.23 -10.01 7.29
N GLN A 20 -2.69 -9.04 8.08
CA GLN A 20 -2.98 -7.70 7.60
C GLN A 20 -1.71 -6.95 7.23
N SER A 21 -0.64 -7.06 8.02
CA SER A 21 0.66 -6.46 7.69
C SER A 21 1.19 -6.97 6.35
N ARG A 22 1.20 -8.29 6.14
CA ARG A 22 1.63 -8.90 4.87
C ARG A 22 0.74 -8.50 3.69
N TYR A 23 -0.56 -8.34 3.91
CA TYR A 23 -1.46 -7.83 2.89
C TYR A 23 -1.08 -6.42 2.46
N LEU A 24 -0.85 -5.50 3.40
CA LEU A 24 -0.43 -4.13 3.09
C LEU A 24 0.93 -4.09 2.39
N ASP A 25 1.89 -4.90 2.84
CA ASP A 25 3.20 -5.03 2.20
C ASP A 25 3.07 -5.54 0.75
N ALA A 26 2.23 -6.55 0.53
CA ALA A 26 1.98 -7.11 -0.80
C ALA A 26 1.30 -6.09 -1.74
N VAL A 27 0.32 -5.33 -1.24
CA VAL A 27 -0.32 -4.26 -2.01
C VAL A 27 0.69 -3.17 -2.38
N ARG A 28 1.52 -2.73 -1.42
CA ARG A 28 2.57 -1.74 -1.66
C ARG A 28 3.59 -2.23 -2.70
N GLN A 29 4.05 -3.47 -2.58
CA GLN A 29 5.00 -4.07 -3.51
C GLN A 29 4.41 -4.22 -4.93
N SER A 30 3.14 -4.60 -5.03
CA SER A 30 2.42 -4.66 -6.31
C SER A 30 2.30 -3.27 -6.95
N ALA A 31 1.91 -2.27 -6.16
CA ALA A 31 1.80 -0.90 -6.61
C ALA A 31 3.15 -0.34 -7.13
N CYS A 32 4.27 -0.66 -6.48
CA CYS A 32 5.61 -0.31 -6.97
C CYS A 32 5.91 -0.79 -8.40
N GLY A 33 5.31 -1.91 -8.82
CA GLY A 33 5.40 -2.41 -10.20
C GLY A 33 4.57 -1.61 -11.21
N ALA A 34 3.42 -1.08 -10.80
CA ALA A 34 2.49 -0.37 -11.66
C ALA A 34 2.72 1.15 -11.71
N PHE A 35 3.05 1.77 -10.57
CA PHE A 35 3.08 3.22 -10.38
C PHE A 35 4.51 3.78 -10.45
N MET A 36 4.59 5.11 -10.57
CA MET A 36 5.86 5.84 -10.58
C MET A 36 6.28 6.30 -9.17
N THR A 37 5.34 6.48 -8.26
CA THR A 37 5.59 6.64 -6.83
C THR A 37 4.62 5.79 -6.02
N THR A 38 5.13 5.13 -5.00
CA THR A 38 4.34 4.37 -4.02
C THR A 38 4.95 4.60 -2.64
N LEU A 39 4.18 5.23 -1.77
CA LEU A 39 4.51 5.50 -0.37
C LEU A 39 3.45 4.87 0.52
N GLY A 40 3.83 4.47 1.71
CA GLY A 40 2.91 3.90 2.68
C GLY A 40 3.38 4.08 4.11
N PRO A 41 2.75 3.38 5.05
CA PRO A 41 3.21 3.38 6.43
C PRO A 41 4.70 3.07 6.51
N GLY A 42 5.45 3.95 7.19
CA GLY A 42 6.90 3.86 7.32
C GLY A 42 7.72 4.72 6.34
N SER A 43 7.13 5.32 5.30
CA SER A 43 7.85 6.26 4.41
C SER A 43 8.15 7.58 5.13
N ASP A 44 7.11 8.23 5.68
CA ASP A 44 7.19 9.43 6.51
C ASP A 44 5.90 9.61 7.34
N ALA A 45 5.80 10.72 8.09
CA ALA A 45 4.65 10.99 8.95
C ALA A 45 3.34 11.26 8.19
N ALA A 46 3.40 11.82 6.97
CA ALA A 46 2.21 12.09 6.17
C ALA A 46 1.60 10.79 5.64
N HIS A 47 2.41 9.77 5.41
CA HIS A 47 1.99 8.48 4.85
C HIS A 47 1.73 7.40 5.91
N ALA A 48 1.53 7.78 7.18
CA ALA A 48 1.40 6.83 8.29
C ALA A 48 0.13 5.96 8.23
N ASN A 49 -0.93 6.42 7.59
CA ASN A 49 -2.25 5.80 7.64
C ASN A 49 -2.90 5.55 6.28
N HIS A 50 -2.16 5.70 5.18
CA HIS A 50 -2.66 5.44 3.84
C HIS A 50 -1.53 5.06 2.88
N LEU A 51 -1.89 4.54 1.71
CA LEU A 51 -0.97 4.36 0.59
C LEU A 51 -1.11 5.54 -0.38
N HIS A 52 -0.02 6.23 -0.67
CA HIS A 52 0.04 7.21 -1.74
C HIS A 52 0.59 6.53 -3.00
N VAL A 53 -0.20 6.56 -4.08
CA VAL A 53 0.19 6.01 -5.39
C VAL A 53 0.04 7.09 -6.45
N ASP A 54 1.07 7.23 -7.29
CA ASP A 54 1.13 8.24 -8.33
C ASP A 54 1.65 7.63 -9.65
N ILE A 55 0.93 7.89 -10.74
CA ILE A 55 1.27 7.43 -12.09
C ILE A 55 1.98 8.51 -12.92
N GLN A 56 2.18 9.71 -12.36
CA GLN A 56 2.74 10.84 -13.09
C GLN A 56 4.10 10.49 -13.72
N LYS A 57 4.23 10.85 -15.00
CA LYS A 57 5.44 10.57 -15.79
C LYS A 57 6.64 11.27 -15.15
N ARG A 58 7.65 10.48 -14.76
CA ARG A 58 8.95 10.99 -14.29
C ARG A 58 9.97 11.03 -15.43
N ARG A 59 11.13 11.65 -15.17
CA ARG A 59 12.20 11.81 -16.17
C ARG A 59 12.75 10.48 -16.69
N SER A 60 12.73 9.42 -15.86
CA SER A 60 13.10 8.07 -16.29
C SER A 60 12.36 7.00 -15.46
N ARG A 61 12.27 5.76 -15.96
CA ARG A 61 11.74 4.65 -15.15
C ARG A 61 12.61 4.32 -13.94
N ALA A 62 13.92 4.59 -14.01
CA ALA A 62 14.83 4.41 -12.88
C ALA A 62 14.55 5.40 -11.74
N SER A 63 13.85 6.50 -11.99
CA SER A 63 13.42 7.46 -10.96
C SER A 63 12.13 7.06 -10.24
N ARG A 64 11.70 5.79 -10.37
CA ARG A 64 10.60 5.25 -9.57
C ARG A 64 10.95 5.35 -8.09
N PHE A 65 9.96 5.75 -7.30
CA PHE A 65 10.13 5.97 -5.88
C PHE A 65 9.20 5.04 -5.09
N CYS A 66 9.78 4.22 -4.23
CA CYS A 66 9.10 3.15 -3.50
C CYS A 66 9.66 3.09 -2.10
N GLN A 67 8.83 3.40 -1.09
CA GLN A 67 9.25 3.44 0.31
C GLN A 67 8.21 2.83 1.23
#